data_AF-A0A8T1X7D6-F1
#
_entry.id   AF-A0A8T1X7D6-F1
#
_cell.length_a   1.000
_cell.length_b   1.000
_cell.length_c   1.000
_cell.angle_alpha   90.00
_cell.angle_beta   90.00
_cell.angle_gamma   90.00
#
_symmetry.space_group_name_H-M   'P 1'
#
loop_
_entity.id
_entity.type
_entity.pdbx_description
1 polymer ?
#
loop_
_entity_poly.entity_id
_entity_poly.type
_entity_poly.pdbx_seq_one_letter_code
_entity_poly.pdbx_strand_id
1 'polypeptide(L)'
;MAMSSLSSGSSDCPWWVTMAFYQSADCSAAPYELFIQENHPSNADECTASENATTGNFQTSVECARTWSSFFQKVATEHGYPYLLVTAYKEETCSELMYGNAYVADGRCQVIDADSSHKATAYSSGEATMQ
;
A
#
# COMPACT_ATOMS: atom_id res chain seq x y z
N MET A 1 -16.30 26.43 35.94
CA MET A 1 -15.82 25.05 35.71
C MET A 1 -16.96 24.24 35.14
N ALA A 2 -16.93 23.99 33.84
CA ALA A 2 -17.71 22.93 33.22
C ALA A 2 -16.69 22.14 32.41
N MET A 3 -16.27 20.99 32.96
CA MET A 3 -15.46 20.02 32.24
C MET A 3 -16.39 19.36 31.23
N SER A 4 -16.29 19.76 29.96
CA SER A 4 -16.88 19.03 28.86
C SER A 4 -16.10 17.72 28.71
N SER A 5 -16.70 16.63 29.17
CA SER A 5 -16.25 15.28 28.91
C SER A 5 -16.29 15.01 27.39
N LEU A 6 -15.13 15.13 26.74
CA LEU A 6 -14.90 14.52 25.44
C LEU A 6 -14.93 13.01 25.66
N SER A 7 -16.09 12.39 25.44
CA SER A 7 -16.17 10.94 25.30
C SER A 7 -15.30 10.55 24.12
N SER A 8 -14.28 9.75 24.41
CA SER A 8 -13.40 9.07 23.46
C SER A 8 -14.21 8.38 22.37
N GLY A 9 -14.39 9.04 21.23
CA GLY A 9 -14.72 8.36 19.99
C GLY A 9 -13.46 7.64 19.56
N SER A 10 -13.38 6.33 19.76
CA SER A 10 -12.30 5.54 19.20
C SER A 10 -12.48 5.52 17.68
N SER A 11 -11.69 6.35 17.01
CA SER A 11 -11.49 6.29 15.57
C SER A 11 -10.62 5.08 15.25
N ASP A 12 -11.20 3.89 15.38
CA ASP A 12 -10.52 2.60 15.15
C ASP A 12 -10.37 2.28 13.65
N CYS A 13 -10.22 3.30 12.79
CA CYS A 13 -9.92 3.10 11.38
C CYS A 13 -8.43 3.41 11.17
N PRO A 14 -7.58 2.39 10.99
CA PRO A 14 -6.23 2.65 10.54
C PRO A 14 -6.28 3.30 9.16
N TRP A 15 -5.40 4.26 8.93
CA TRP A 15 -5.15 4.80 7.59
C TRP A 15 -3.85 4.22 7.09
N TRP A 16 -3.89 3.82 5.84
CA TRP A 16 -2.81 3.19 5.14
C TRP A 16 -2.29 4.20 4.12
N VAL A 17 -1.00 4.43 4.18
CA VAL A 17 -0.32 5.24 3.16
C VAL A 17 0.08 4.30 2.04
N THR A 18 -0.29 4.65 0.81
CA THR A 18 0.16 3.96 -0.39
C THR A 18 1.04 4.90 -1.18
N MET A 19 2.23 4.43 -1.56
CA MET A 19 3.05 5.08 -2.57
C MET A 19 3.13 4.17 -3.78
N ALA A 20 2.64 4.64 -4.92
CA ALA A 20 2.63 3.94 -6.18
C ALA A 20 3.77 4.45 -7.07
N PHE A 21 4.59 3.54 -7.57
CA PHE A 21 5.74 3.83 -8.42
C PHE A 21 5.44 3.41 -9.86
N TYR A 22 5.64 4.33 -10.80
CA TYR A 22 5.30 4.14 -12.21
C TYR A 22 6.55 4.15 -13.08
N GLN A 23 6.50 3.41 -14.19
CA GLN A 23 7.56 3.44 -15.20
C GLN A 23 7.59 4.77 -15.97
N SER A 24 6.50 5.52 -15.97
CA SER A 24 6.33 6.79 -16.69
C SER A 24 5.84 7.90 -15.76
N ALA A 25 6.21 9.15 -16.09
CA ALA A 25 5.85 10.33 -15.32
C ALA A 25 4.37 10.76 -15.47
N ASP A 26 3.62 10.13 -16.38
CA ASP A 26 2.19 10.39 -16.58
C ASP A 26 1.29 9.54 -15.67
N CYS A 27 1.87 8.59 -14.92
CA CYS A 27 1.19 7.69 -13.99
C CYS A 27 -0.05 6.97 -14.59
N SER A 28 -0.06 6.75 -15.91
CA SER A 28 -1.25 6.28 -16.65
C SER A 28 -1.38 4.76 -16.71
N ALA A 29 -0.26 4.04 -16.63
CA ALA A 29 -0.20 2.59 -16.56
C ALA A 29 -0.37 2.10 -15.11
N ALA A 30 -0.52 0.79 -14.90
CA ALA A 30 -0.44 0.26 -13.54
C ALA A 30 0.96 0.47 -12.95
N PRO A 31 1.05 0.81 -11.65
CA PRO A 31 2.32 0.98 -10.99
C PRO A 31 3.07 -0.36 -10.93
N TYR A 32 4.38 -0.31 -11.15
CA TYR A 32 5.23 -1.49 -11.09
C TYR A 32 5.45 -1.96 -9.65
N GLU A 33 5.37 -1.03 -8.70
CA GLU A 33 5.52 -1.28 -7.27
C GLU A 33 4.56 -0.40 -6.47
N LEU A 34 4.06 -0.95 -5.37
CA LEU A 34 3.25 -0.25 -4.36
C LEU A 34 3.92 -0.44 -3.01
N PHE A 35 4.40 0.64 -2.40
CA PHE A 35 4.82 0.63 -1.00
C PHE A 35 3.63 1.00 -0.12
N ILE A 36 3.43 0.23 0.94
CA ILE A 36 2.27 0.34 1.80
C ILE A 36 2.72 0.31 3.26
N GLN A 37 2.20 1.23 4.07
CA GLN A 37 2.53 1.29 5.48
C GLN A 37 1.30 1.65 6.33
N GLU A 38 1.19 1.03 7.51
CA GLU A 38 0.24 1.47 8.52
C GLU A 38 0.71 2.80 9.09
N ASN A 39 -0.19 3.77 9.14
CA ASN A 39 0.07 4.97 9.90
C ASN A 39 -1.05 5.19 10.92
N HIS A 40 -0.69 5.71 12.08
CA HIS A 40 -1.64 6.04 13.13
C HIS A 40 -1.77 7.56 13.19
N PRO A 41 -2.97 8.11 12.92
CA PRO A 41 -3.12 9.54 12.87
C PRO A 41 -3.11 10.06 14.29
N SER A 42 -2.77 11.34 14.45
CA SER A 42 -2.82 11.97 15.78
C SER A 42 -4.26 12.28 16.21
N ASN A 43 -5.23 12.23 15.28
CA ASN A 43 -6.65 12.41 15.57
C ASN A 43 -7.58 11.57 14.67
N ALA A 44 -8.84 11.44 15.09
CA ALA A 44 -9.88 10.68 14.42
C ALA A 44 -10.30 11.21 13.04
N ASP A 45 -10.31 12.53 12.90
CA ASP A 45 -10.80 13.25 11.73
C ASP A 45 -9.80 13.19 10.56
N GLU A 46 -8.54 12.84 10.84
CA GLU A 46 -7.47 12.55 9.88
C GLU A 46 -7.73 11.27 9.07
N CYS A 47 -8.67 10.40 9.45
CA CYS A 47 -9.10 9.31 8.58
C CYS A 47 -10.07 9.81 7.50
N THR A 48 -9.66 10.85 6.78
CA THR A 48 -10.29 11.28 5.55
C THR A 48 -9.28 10.97 4.45
N ALA A 49 -9.62 10.05 3.53
CA ALA A 49 -8.78 9.76 2.37
C ALA A 49 -8.38 11.08 1.70
N SER A 50 -7.08 11.35 1.61
CA SER A 50 -6.55 12.63 1.12
C SER A 50 -6.12 12.55 -0.34
N GLU A 51 -6.08 13.71 -0.99
CA GLU A 51 -5.80 13.83 -2.42
C GLU A 51 -4.41 13.30 -2.80
N ASN A 52 -4.38 12.65 -3.97
CA ASN A 52 -3.16 12.11 -4.55
C ASN A 52 -2.14 13.23 -4.78
N ALA A 53 -0.96 13.13 -4.15
CA ALA A 53 0.17 13.98 -4.51
C ALA A 53 1.02 13.26 -5.56
N THR A 54 1.26 13.92 -6.69
CA THR A 54 2.14 13.43 -7.74
C THR A 54 3.45 14.18 -7.70
N THR A 55 4.58 13.49 -7.81
CA THR A 55 5.88 14.12 -7.99
C THR A 55 6.73 13.22 -8.88
N GLY A 56 7.12 13.71 -10.06
CA GLY A 56 7.76 12.86 -11.05
C GLY A 56 6.87 11.66 -11.44
N ASN A 57 7.41 10.45 -11.32
CA ASN A 57 6.74 9.18 -11.63
C ASN A 57 6.19 8.45 -10.39
N PHE A 58 5.99 9.15 -9.27
CA PHE A 58 5.35 8.57 -8.10
C PHE A 58 4.05 9.29 -7.73
N GLN A 59 3.07 8.52 -7.24
CA GLN A 59 1.81 8.98 -6.68
C GLN A 59 1.71 8.52 -5.23
N THR A 60 1.25 9.38 -4.33
CA THR A 60 0.96 8.99 -2.94
C THR A 60 -0.51 9.18 -2.63
N SER A 61 -1.15 8.19 -2.03
CA SER A 61 -2.54 8.26 -1.57
C SER A 61 -2.67 7.82 -0.11
N VAL A 62 -3.70 8.34 0.55
CA VAL A 62 -4.08 7.93 1.91
C VAL A 62 -5.42 7.24 1.84
N GLU A 63 -5.48 6.04 2.40
CA GLU A 63 -6.65 5.18 2.34
C GLU A 63 -7.09 4.74 3.73
N CYS A 64 -8.36 4.93 4.04
CA CYS A 64 -8.94 4.44 5.28
C CYS A 64 -9.47 3.02 5.09
N ALA A 65 -8.92 2.06 5.84
CA ALA A 65 -9.38 0.68 5.79
C ALA A 65 -9.36 0.06 7.18
N ARG A 66 -10.43 -0.65 7.54
CA ARG A 66 -10.61 -1.23 8.88
C ARG A 66 -9.70 -2.42 9.15
N THR A 67 -9.29 -3.13 8.11
CA THR A 67 -8.39 -4.27 8.23
C THR A 67 -7.39 -4.28 7.08
N TRP A 68 -6.21 -4.82 7.36
CA TRP A 68 -5.15 -4.99 6.38
C TRP A 68 -5.59 -5.77 5.13
N SER A 69 -6.34 -6.86 5.31
CA SER A 69 -6.85 -7.66 4.18
C SER A 69 -7.82 -6.87 3.30
N SER A 70 -8.68 -6.05 3.89
CA SER A 70 -9.62 -5.20 3.14
C SER A 70 -8.90 -4.11 2.36
N PHE A 71 -7.82 -3.55 2.92
CA PHE A 71 -6.96 -2.60 2.24
C PHE A 71 -6.30 -3.23 1.00
N PHE A 72 -5.68 -4.40 1.14
CA PHE A 72 -5.02 -5.05 0.00
C PHE A 72 -5.95 -5.41 -1.13
N GLN A 73 -7.14 -5.92 -0.80
CA GLN A 73 -8.13 -6.23 -1.82
C GLN A 73 -8.55 -4.98 -2.60
N LYS A 74 -8.71 -3.83 -1.91
CA LYS A 74 -9.00 -2.54 -2.57
C LYS A 74 -7.88 -2.15 -3.53
N VAL A 75 -6.64 -2.10 -3.04
CA VAL A 75 -5.47 -1.73 -3.84
C VAL A 75 -5.27 -2.65 -5.05
N ALA A 76 -5.37 -3.97 -4.86
CA ALA A 76 -5.25 -4.93 -5.95
C ALA A 76 -6.36 -4.77 -7.00
N THR A 77 -7.58 -4.45 -6.58
CA THR A 77 -8.73 -4.23 -7.48
C THR A 77 -8.56 -2.95 -8.30
N GLU A 78 -8.05 -1.87 -7.70
CA GLU A 78 -7.91 -0.57 -8.36
C GLU A 78 -6.88 -0.58 -9.49
N HIS A 79 -5.79 -1.32 -9.34
CA HIS A 79 -4.72 -1.35 -10.33
C HIS A 79 -4.90 -2.42 -11.41
N GLY A 80 -5.78 -3.41 -11.23
CA GLY A 80 -6.19 -4.33 -12.29
C GLY A 80 -5.12 -5.35 -12.75
N TYR A 81 -4.04 -5.54 -11.97
CA TYR A 81 -3.00 -6.54 -12.23
C TYR A 81 -2.85 -7.51 -11.05
N PRO A 82 -2.38 -8.75 -11.29
CA PRO A 82 -1.91 -9.59 -10.20
C PRO A 82 -0.66 -8.96 -9.59
N TYR A 83 -0.67 -8.77 -8.28
CA TYR A 83 0.50 -8.32 -7.52
C TYR A 83 1.02 -9.45 -6.64
N LEU A 84 2.34 -9.59 -6.55
CA LEU A 84 3.00 -10.40 -5.53
C LEU A 84 3.28 -9.50 -4.32
N LEU A 85 2.70 -9.86 -3.19
CA LEU A 85 2.84 -9.13 -1.97
C LEU A 85 3.96 -9.69 -1.09
N VAL A 86 4.92 -8.85 -0.73
CA VAL A 86 5.93 -9.10 0.29
C VAL A 86 5.62 -8.25 1.51
N THR A 87 5.50 -8.87 2.69
CA THR A 87 5.14 -8.18 3.93
C THR A 87 6.25 -8.28 4.95
N ALA A 88 6.43 -7.20 5.70
CA ALA A 88 7.29 -7.16 6.88
C ALA A 88 6.41 -7.01 8.12
N TYR A 89 6.74 -7.80 9.16
CA TYR A 89 6.04 -7.79 10.43
C TYR A 89 6.99 -7.32 11.54
N LYS A 90 6.44 -6.71 12.60
CA LYS A 90 7.21 -6.24 13.76
C LYS A 90 7.80 -7.41 14.56
N GLU A 91 7.16 -8.57 14.44
CA GLU A 91 7.36 -9.73 15.29
C GLU A 91 7.36 -10.99 14.43
N GLU A 92 8.11 -12.02 14.86
CA GLU A 92 8.20 -13.31 14.15
C GLU A 92 6.86 -14.07 14.11
N THR A 93 5.92 -13.72 14.98
CA THR A 93 4.56 -14.27 15.03
C THR A 93 3.67 -13.81 13.88
N CYS A 94 4.14 -12.84 13.07
CA CYS A 94 3.37 -12.24 11.97
C CYS A 94 2.01 -11.66 12.43
N SER A 95 1.95 -11.18 13.68
CA SER A 95 0.74 -10.62 14.31
C SER A 95 0.53 -9.15 13.98
N GLU A 96 1.61 -8.38 13.96
CA GLU A 96 1.58 -6.94 13.73
C GLU A 96 2.43 -6.61 12.51
N LEU A 97 1.79 -6.08 11.47
CA LEU A 97 2.45 -5.71 10.24
C LEU A 97 3.18 -4.35 10.41
N MET A 98 4.36 -4.23 9.81
CA MET A 98 5.07 -2.96 9.66
C MET A 98 4.73 -2.27 8.34
N TYR A 99 4.95 -2.97 7.23
CA TYR A 99 4.76 -2.46 5.87
C TYR A 99 4.66 -3.62 4.89
N GLY A 100 4.24 -3.31 3.66
CA GLY A 100 4.22 -4.25 2.55
C GLY A 100 4.67 -3.60 1.25
N ASN A 101 5.27 -4.41 0.38
CA ASN A 101 5.57 -4.07 -1.00
C ASN A 101 4.76 -4.99 -1.91
N ALA A 102 3.98 -4.41 -2.81
CA ALA A 102 3.28 -5.17 -3.85
C ALA A 102 3.98 -4.93 -5.18
N TYR A 103 4.47 -6.01 -5.79
CA TYR A 103 5.19 -5.98 -7.06
C TYR A 103 4.30 -6.52 -8.17
N VAL A 104 4.20 -5.80 -9.29
CA VAL A 104 3.39 -6.25 -10.43
C VAL A 104 3.90 -7.60 -10.93
N ALA A 105 3.04 -8.62 -10.90
CA ALA A 105 3.41 -10.01 -11.14
C ALA A 105 3.08 -10.46 -12.57
N ASP A 106 3.41 -9.61 -13.55
CA ASP A 106 3.13 -9.80 -14.99
C ASP A 106 4.22 -10.58 -15.74
N GLY A 107 5.27 -11.01 -15.04
CA GLY A 107 6.40 -11.75 -15.61
C GLY A 107 7.39 -10.89 -16.40
N ARG A 108 7.20 -9.57 -16.43
CA ARG A 108 8.13 -8.65 -17.09
C ARG A 108 9.17 -8.12 -16.10
N CYS A 109 10.35 -7.77 -16.62
CA CYS A 109 11.39 -7.13 -15.83
C CYS A 109 11.02 -5.65 -15.62
N GLN A 110 10.88 -5.25 -14.35
CA GLN A 110 10.64 -3.88 -13.93
C GLN A 110 11.99 -3.26 -13.54
N VAL A 111 12.45 -2.29 -14.34
CA VAL A 111 13.67 -1.54 -14.04
C VAL A 111 13.33 -0.47 -13.01
N ILE A 112 14.12 -0.39 -11.93
CA ILE A 112 13.97 0.63 -10.88
C ILE A 112 14.98 1.75 -11.14
N ASP A 113 16.26 1.38 -11.30
CA ASP A 113 17.35 2.29 -11.63
C ASP A 113 18.41 1.59 -12.51
N ALA A 114 19.59 2.19 -12.65
CA ALA A 114 20.67 1.68 -13.50
C ALA A 114 21.24 0.33 -13.02
N ASP A 115 21.14 0.02 -11.73
CA ASP A 115 21.77 -1.11 -11.08
C ASP A 115 20.75 -2.10 -10.47
N SER A 116 19.46 -1.73 -10.43
CA SER A 116 18.42 -2.54 -9.81
C SER A 116 17.16 -2.74 -10.69
N SER A 117 16.66 -3.98 -10.65
CA SER A 117 15.44 -4.41 -11.31
C SER A 117 14.83 -5.58 -10.56
N HIS A 118 13.53 -5.80 -10.72
CA HIS A 118 12.88 -7.02 -10.23
C HIS A 118 11.97 -7.63 -11.29
N LYS A 119 11.65 -8.91 -11.11
CA LYS A 119 10.61 -9.60 -11.89
C LYS A 119 9.77 -10.45 -10.96
N ALA A 120 8.48 -10.15 -10.89
CA ALA A 120 7.50 -10.99 -10.21
C ALA A 120 6.64 -11.75 -11.22
N THR A 121 6.26 -12.98 -10.91
CA THR A 121 5.33 -13.79 -11.73
C THR A 121 4.37 -14.52 -10.81
N ALA A 122 3.07 -14.36 -11.04
CA ALA A 122 2.02 -15.14 -10.39
C ALA A 122 1.49 -16.21 -11.34
N TYR A 123 1.36 -17.44 -10.86
CA TYR A 123 0.86 -18.58 -11.63
C TYR A 123 -0.58 -18.91 -11.24
N SER A 124 -1.34 -19.47 -12.17
CA SER A 124 -2.71 -19.94 -11.90
C SER A 124 -2.78 -21.08 -10.87
N SER A 125 -1.64 -21.74 -10.59
CA SER A 125 -1.50 -22.72 -9.50
C SER A 125 -1.54 -22.09 -8.11
N GLY A 126 -1.48 -20.76 -7.99
CA GLY A 126 -1.34 -20.04 -6.72
C GLY A 126 0.12 -19.85 -6.28
N GLU A 127 1.07 -20.39 -7.04
CA GLU A 127 2.50 -20.16 -6.81
C GLU A 127 2.91 -18.77 -7.35
N ALA A 128 4.00 -18.23 -6.82
CA ALA A 128 4.60 -17.01 -7.33
C ALA A 128 6.12 -17.04 -7.20
N THR A 129 6.80 -16.28 -8.05
CA THR A 129 8.26 -16.09 -8.00
C THR A 129 8.61 -14.61 -8.00
N MET A 130 9.76 -14.30 -7.39
CA MET A 130 10.41 -12.99 -7.38
C MET A 130 11.91 -13.19 -7.63
N GLN A 131 12.48 -12.36 -8.49
CA GLN A 131 13.91 -12.32 -8.85
C GLN A 131 14.38 -10.88 -8.87
#